data_AF-A0A9W4UZT9-F1
#
_entry.id   AF-A0A9W4UZT9-F1
#
_cell.length_a   1.000
_cell.length_b   1.000
_cell.length_c   1.000
_cell.angle_alpha   90.00
_cell.angle_beta   90.00
_cell.angle_gamma   90.00
#
_symmetry.space_group_name_H-M   'P 1'
#
loop_
_entity.id
_entity.type
_entity.pdbx_description
1 polymer ?
#
loop_
_entity_poly.entity_id
_entity_poly.type
_entity_poly.pdbx_seq_one_letter_code
_entity_poly.pdbx_strand_id
1 'polypeptide(L)' 'MKTKKHKGWDDGIGWTAEELVWTEADTEKIRAFKASNEKSTPITSAEIRERYNLPDIDESSLDSKV' A
#
# COMPACT_ATOMS: atom_id res chain seq x y z
N MET A 1 -14.12 26.05 10.83
CA MET A 1 -12.93 25.70 10.02
C MET A 1 -13.12 24.31 9.44
N LYS A 2 -13.03 24.13 8.12
CA LYS A 2 -13.09 22.80 7.47
C LYS A 2 -11.67 22.26 7.31
N THR A 3 -11.18 21.49 8.27
CA THR A 3 -9.96 20.69 8.09
C THR A 3 -10.37 19.24 7.90
N LYS A 4 -10.83 18.93 6.68
CA LYS A 4 -11.03 17.55 6.24
C LYS A 4 -9.81 17.17 5.42
N LYS A 5 -8.86 16.46 6.02
CA LYS A 5 -7.92 15.48 5.44
C LYS A 5 -6.77 15.23 6.41
N HIS A 6 -6.72 14.05 7.02
CA HIS A 6 -5.50 13.24 7.05
C HIS A 6 -5.90 11.78 6.87
N LYS A 7 -5.16 11.06 6.03
CA LYS A 7 -5.21 9.60 5.87
C LYS A 7 -3.77 9.16 5.58
N GLY A 8 -3.08 8.74 6.63
CA GLY A 8 -1.67 8.36 6.56
C GLY A 8 -0.80 9.22 7.46
N TRP A 9 0.47 8.83 7.56
CA TRP A 9 1.50 9.60 8.24
C TRP A 9 1.94 10.77 7.36
N ASP A 10 1.86 12.00 7.87
CA ASP A 10 2.26 13.21 7.17
C ASP A 10 2.81 14.24 8.17
N ASP A 11 4.00 14.79 7.90
CA ASP A 11 4.68 15.80 8.73
C ASP A 11 4.70 15.51 10.25
N GLY A 12 4.92 14.25 10.65
CA GLY A 12 4.96 13.84 12.05
C GLY A 12 3.59 13.68 12.73
N ILE A 13 2.51 13.84 11.96
CA ILE A 13 1.13 13.59 12.37
C ILE A 13 0.73 12.21 11.85
N GLY A 14 0.53 11.27 12.78
CA GLY A 14 0.07 9.92 12.49
C GLY A 14 -1.44 9.76 12.58
N TRP A 15 -1.90 8.53 12.37
CA TRP A 15 -3.28 8.16 12.65
C TRP A 15 -3.60 8.30 14.14
N THR A 16 -4.79 8.82 14.41
CA THR A 16 -5.37 8.78 15.76
C THR A 16 -5.76 7.35 16.13
N ALA A 17 -5.89 7.06 17.43
CA ALA A 17 -6.28 5.73 17.91
C ALA A 17 -7.66 5.34 17.36
N GLU A 18 -8.58 6.29 17.29
CA GLU A 18 -9.94 6.13 16.77
C GLU A 18 -9.95 5.79 15.27
N GLU A 19 -8.99 6.32 14.50
CA GLU A 19 -8.82 6.00 13.07
C GLU A 19 -8.20 4.61 12.83
N LEU A 20 -7.47 4.09 13.82
CA LEU A 20 -6.90 2.74 13.79
C LEU A 20 -7.89 1.67 14.27
N VAL A 21 -9.03 2.06 14.85
CA VAL A 21 -10.06 1.11 15.26
C VAL A 21 -10.67 0.49 14.01
N TRP A 22 -10.46 -0.82 13.87
CA TRP A 22 -11.05 -1.59 12.81
C TRP A 22 -12.57 -1.65 12.95
N THR A 23 -13.30 -1.23 11.92
CA THR A 23 -14.77 -1.25 11.93
C THR A 23 -15.35 -2.33 11.02
N GLU A 24 -16.64 -2.61 11.17
CA GLU A 24 -17.38 -3.49 10.26
C GLU A 24 -17.36 -2.98 8.81
N ALA A 25 -17.38 -1.66 8.62
CA ALA A 25 -17.27 -1.04 7.29
C ALA A 25 -15.90 -1.32 6.63
N ASP A 26 -14.82 -1.41 7.42
CA ASP A 26 -13.49 -1.76 6.88
C ASP A 26 -13.41 -3.23 6.50
N THR A 27 -14.08 -4.09 7.27
CA THR A 27 -14.27 -5.50 6.93
C THR A 27 -14.98 -5.67 5.59
N GLU A 28 -16.06 -4.92 5.37
CA GLU A 28 -16.83 -4.96 4.12
C GLU A 28 -16.01 -4.45 2.93
N LYS A 29 -15.26 -3.36 3.08
CA LYS A 29 -14.35 -2.86 2.04
C LYS A 29 -13.30 -3.88 1.63
N ILE A 30 -12.68 -4.56 2.60
CA ILE A 30 -11.67 -5.58 2.31
C ILE A 30 -12.30 -6.81 1.68
N ARG A 31 -13.49 -7.21 2.10
CA ARG A 31 -14.24 -8.28 1.45
C ARG A 31 -14.54 -7.94 -0.02
N ALA A 32 -15.01 -6.73 -0.31
CA ALA A 32 -15.26 -6.26 -1.67
C ALA A 32 -13.96 -6.20 -2.50
N PHE A 33 -12.87 -5.70 -1.92
CA PHE A 33 -11.55 -5.67 -2.57
C PHE A 33 -11.06 -7.08 -2.90
N LYS A 34 -11.17 -8.03 -1.97
CA LYS A 34 -10.80 -9.43 -2.20
C LYS A 34 -11.65 -10.07 -3.29
N ALA A 35 -12.96 -9.87 -3.26
CA ALA A 35 -13.86 -10.35 -4.33
C ALA A 35 -13.50 -9.75 -5.70
N SER A 36 -13.11 -8.47 -5.75
CA SER A 36 -12.67 -7.84 -6.99
C SER A 36 -11.30 -8.35 -7.49
N ASN A 37 -10.43 -8.77 -6.57
CA ASN A 37 -9.07 -9.24 -6.85
C ASN A 37 -8.93 -10.77 -6.81
N GLU A 38 -10.02 -11.52 -6.73
CA GLU A 38 -9.98 -13.00 -6.72
C GLU A 38 -9.33 -13.58 -7.99
N LYS A 39 -9.23 -12.77 -9.06
CA LYS A 39 -8.54 -13.10 -10.31
C LYS A 39 -7.10 -12.59 -10.42
N SER A 40 -6.58 -11.91 -9.40
CA SER A 40 -5.20 -11.42 -9.40
C SER A 40 -4.26 -12.60 -9.19
N THR A 41 -3.82 -13.23 -10.28
CA THR A 41 -2.70 -14.16 -10.24
C THR A 41 -1.46 -13.44 -9.74
N PRO A 42 -0.73 -13.98 -8.73
CA PRO A 42 0.56 -13.43 -8.37
C PRO A 42 1.46 -13.47 -9.59
N ILE A 43 2.01 -12.31 -9.96
CA ILE A 43 2.97 -12.17 -11.05
C ILE A 43 4.38 -12.09 -10.48
N THR A 44 5.33 -12.64 -11.21
CA THR A 44 6.75 -12.65 -10.86
C THR A 44 7.37 -11.25 -10.94
N SER A 45 8.51 -11.08 -10.29
CA SER A 45 9.29 -9.83 -10.37
C SER A 45 9.66 -9.46 -11.81
N ALA A 46 9.96 -10.46 -12.65
CA ALA A 46 10.23 -10.26 -14.08
C ALA A 46 9.02 -9.70 -14.83
N GLU A 47 7.83 -10.27 -14.61
CA GLU A 47 6.58 -9.80 -15.23
C GLU A 47 6.20 -8.38 -14.78
N ILE A 48 6.50 -8.03 -13.53
CA ILE A 48 6.30 -6.65 -13.04
C ILE A 48 7.24 -5.69 -13.78
N ARG A 49 8.53 -6.03 -13.90
CA ARG A 49 9.50 -5.18 -14.61
C ARG A 49 9.13 -4.97 -16.07
N GLU A 50 8.68 -6.02 -16.75
CA GLU A 50 8.23 -5.96 -18.15
C GLU A 50 6.99 -5.06 -18.32
N ARG A 51 5.95 -5.24 -17.49
CA ARG A 51 4.71 -4.46 -17.60
C ARG A 51 4.87 -2.98 -17.32
N TYR A 52 5.78 -2.62 -16.41
CA TYR A 52 5.97 -1.25 -15.94
C TYR A 52 7.26 -0.60 -16.47
N ASN A 53 8.00 -1.27 -17.36
CA ASN A 53 9.28 -0.81 -17.91
C ASN A 53 10.24 -0.31 -16.81
N LEU A 54 10.33 -1.07 -15.72
CA LEU A 54 11.17 -0.70 -14.59
C LEU A 54 12.63 -1.02 -14.89
N PRO A 55 13.58 -0.15 -14.51
CA PRO A 55 14.99 -0.46 -14.62
C PRO A 55 15.33 -1.67 -13.73
N ASP A 56 16.30 -2.46 -14.15
CA ASP A 56 16.87 -3.48 -13.28
C ASP A 56 17.50 -2.79 -12.07
N ILE A 57 16.97 -3.12 -10.89
CA ILE A 57 17.52 -2.64 -9.64
C ILE A 57 18.79 -3.46 -9.37
N ASP A 58 19.93 -2.79 -9.40
CA ASP A 58 21.20 -3.34 -8.93
C ASP A 58 21.17 -3.41 -7.40
N GLU A 59 20.88 -4.59 -6.87
CA GLU A 59 20.77 -4.85 -5.43
C GLU A 59 22.08 -4.57 -4.67
N SER A 60 23.21 -4.42 -5.36
CA SER A 60 24.48 -4.00 -4.75
C SER A 60 24.44 -2.58 -4.16
N SER A 61 23.44 -1.77 -4.52
CA SER A 61 23.24 -0.42 -3.99
C SER A 61 22.52 -0.36 -2.63
N LEU A 62 21.94 -1.47 -2.17
CA LEU A 62 21.13 -1.50 -0.93
C LEU A 62 21.98 -1.66 0.35
N ASP A 63 23.25 -2.06 0.23
CA ASP A 63 24.16 -2.28 1.37
C ASP A 63 24.85 -1.00 1.90
N SER A 64 24.57 0.17 1.32
CA SER A 64 25.32 1.40 1.63
C SER A 64 24.71 2.28 2.74
N LYS A 65 23.72 1.81 3.51
CA LYS A 65 23.15 2.56 4.64
C LYS A 65 22.88 1.65 5.84
N VAL A 66 23.98 1.28 6.54
CA VAL A 66 23.96 0.94 7.97
C VAL A 66 24.49 2.13 8.76
#